data_AF-A0AAP0QDL8-F1
#
_entry.id   AF-A0AAP0QDL8-F1
#
_cell.length_a   1.000
_cell.length_b   1.000
_cell.length_c   1.000
_cell.angle_alpha   90.00
_cell.angle_beta   90.00
_cell.angle_gamma   90.00
#
_symmetry.space_group_name_H-M   'P 1'
#
loop_
_entity.id
_entity.type
_entity.pdbx_description
1 polymer ?
#
loop_
_entity_poly.entity_id
_entity_poly.type
_entity_poly.pdbx_seq_one_letter_code
_entity_poly.pdbx_strand_id
1 'polypeptide(L)' 'MDPKNVLCKAEAALNSYTTARASPIPELLAPPIKKDVSWIPPDNYRYKLNADAAIDVFNGITGLGAIIRNFQG' A
#
# COMPACT_ATOMS: atom_id res chain seq x y z
N MET A 1 -4.99 -21.34 15.14
CA MET A 1 -4.48 -19.95 15.12
C MET A 1 -4.54 -19.41 16.53
N ASP A 2 -3.47 -18.81 17.02
CA ASP A 2 -3.43 -18.26 18.38
C ASP A 2 -4.07 -16.86 18.40
N PRO A 3 -5.20 -16.65 19.08
CA PRO A 3 -5.91 -15.36 19.12
C PRO A 3 -5.07 -14.23 19.71
N LYS A 4 -4.08 -14.54 20.57
CA LYS A 4 -3.15 -13.53 21.11
C LYS A 4 -2.25 -12.93 20.02
N ASN A 5 -1.90 -13.74 19.02
CA ASN A 5 -1.06 -13.31 17.91
C ASN A 5 -1.82 -12.39 16.94
N VAL A 6 -3.14 -12.59 16.80
CA VAL A 6 -4.01 -11.73 15.99
C VAL A 6 -4.20 -10.37 16.64
N LEU A 7 -4.47 -10.34 17.95
CA LEU A 7 -4.61 -9.09 18.72
C LEU A 7 -3.32 -8.26 18.70
N CYS A 8 -2.17 -8.89 18.92
CA CYS A 8 -0.88 -8.22 18.92
C CYS A 8 -0.57 -7.55 17.56
N LYS A 9 -0.94 -8.21 16.44
CA LYS A 9 -0.80 -7.63 15.09
C LYS A 9 -1.75 -6.46 14.84
N ALA A 10 -2.98 -6.55 15.34
CA ALA A 10 -3.96 -5.47 15.20
C ALA A 10 -3.53 -4.21 15.97
N GLU A 11 -3.02 -4.39 17.18
CA GLU A 11 -2.48 -3.29 18.00
C GLU A 11 -1.24 -2.65 17.38
N ALA A 12 -0.31 -3.48 16.85
CA ALA A 12 0.87 -2.98 16.14
C ALA A 12 0.48 -2.14 14.92
N ALA A 13 -0.47 -2.62 14.10
CA ALA A 13 -0.95 -1.89 12.93
C ALA A 13 -1.61 -0.56 13.29
N LEU A 14 -2.42 -0.53 14.36
CA LEU A 14 -3.07 0.68 14.85
C LEU A 14 -2.05 1.72 15.33
N ASN A 15 -1.06 1.27 16.12
CA ASN A 15 -0.01 2.13 16.65
C ASN A 15 0.87 2.74 15.55
N SER A 16 1.22 1.95 14.53
CA SER A 16 1.95 2.44 13.36
C SER A 16 1.15 3.51 12.61
N TYR A 17 -0.14 3.30 12.40
CA TYR A 17 -1.01 4.27 11.74
C TYR A 17 -1.13 5.59 12.53
N THR A 18 -1.36 5.51 13.85
CA THR A 18 -1.46 6.71 14.69
C THR A 18 -0.16 7.49 14.74
N THR A 19 0.98 6.80 14.73
CA THR A 19 2.31 7.42 14.73
C THR A 19 2.59 8.13 13.42
N ALA A 20 2.34 7.47 12.28
CA ALA A 20 2.49 8.06 10.96
C ALA A 20 1.58 9.27 10.73
N ARG A 21 0.37 9.26 11.33
CA ARG A 21 -0.56 10.39 11.28
C ARG A 21 -0.14 11.57 12.17
N ALA A 22 0.53 11.30 13.29
CA ALA A 22 0.96 12.33 14.24
C ALA A 22 2.32 12.95 13.87
N SER A 23 3.14 12.26 13.08
CA SER A 23 4.38 12.84 12.55
C SER A 23 4.06 13.90 11.49
N PRO A 24 4.49 15.16 11.68
CA PRO A 24 4.51 16.13 10.59
C PRO A 24 5.57 15.66 9.60
N ILE A 25 5.14 14.94 8.57
CA ILE A 25 5.97 14.69 7.39
C ILE A 25 6.44 16.08 6.93
N PRO A 26 7.75 16.35 6.79
CA PRO A 26 8.18 17.53 6.07
C PRO A 26 7.56 17.42 4.69
N GLU A 27 6.54 18.23 4.43
CA GLU A 27 5.94 18.39 3.12
C GLU A 27 7.11 18.73 2.19
N LEU A 28 7.58 17.72 1.46
CA LEU A 28 8.45 17.94 0.33
C LEU A 28 7.64 18.87 -0.56
N LEU A 29 8.07 20.12 -0.67
CA LEU A 29 7.46 21.23 -1.43
C LEU A 29 7.42 20.96 -2.95
N ALA A 30 7.28 19.71 -3.37
CA ALA A 30 6.85 19.37 -4.70
C ALA A 30 5.32 19.50 -4.71
N PRO A 31 4.73 20.37 -5.56
CA PRO A 31 3.29 20.37 -5.73
C PRO A 31 2.84 18.95 -6.07
N PRO A 32 1.75 18.44 -5.48
CA PRO A 32 1.22 17.15 -5.86
C PRO A 32 0.94 17.23 -7.37
N ILE A 33 1.77 16.54 -8.16
CA ILE A 33 1.47 16.37 -9.57
C ILE A 33 0.22 15.50 -9.56
N LYS A 34 -0.96 16.15 -9.63
CA LYS A 34 -2.21 15.49 -9.98
C LYS A 34 -2.05 14.98 -11.40
N LYS A 35 -1.39 13.83 -11.52
CA LYS A 35 -1.65 12.94 -12.62
C LYS A 35 -3.02 12.37 -12.31
N ASP A 36 -4.06 13.05 -12.79
CA ASP A 36 -5.41 12.49 -12.93
C ASP A 36 -5.38 11.37 -14.00
N VAL A 37 -4.44 10.44 -13.85
CA VAL A 37 -4.34 9.24 -14.66
C VAL A 37 -5.14 8.21 -13.89
N SER A 38 -6.46 8.34 -14.00
CA SER A 38 -7.34 7.21 -13.71
C SER A 38 -6.95 6.08 -14.64
N TRP A 39 -6.65 4.91 -14.08
CA TRP A 39 -6.46 3.71 -14.88
C TRP A 39 -7.72 3.46 -15.72
N ILE A 40 -7.57 3.44 -17.04
CA ILE A 40 -8.66 3.11 -17.97
C ILE A 40 -8.59 1.60 -18.22
N PRO A 41 -9.60 0.81 -17.79
CA PRO A 41 -9.65 -0.60 -18.14
C PRO A 41 -9.74 -0.74 -19.67
N PRO A 42 -8.92 -1.60 -20.31
CA PRO A 42 -9.15 -1.97 -21.69
C PRO A 42 -10.50 -2.72 -21.90
N ASP A 43 -10.89 -2.92 -23.15
CA ASP A 43 -12.26 -3.33 -23.52
C ASP A 43 -12.67 -4.74 -23.03
N ASN A 44 -11.73 -5.57 -22.59
CA ASN A 44 -11.97 -6.96 -22.20
C ASN A 44 -12.03 -7.12 -20.67
N TYR A 45 -13.19 -7.49 -20.14
CA TYR A 45 -13.54 -7.60 -18.71
C TYR A 45 -12.78 -8.64 -17.88
N ARG A 46 -11.63 -9.15 -18.33
CA ARG A 46 -10.85 -10.17 -17.61
C ARG A 46 -9.41 -9.69 -17.39
N TYR A 47 -9.11 -9.39 -16.14
CA TYR A 47 -7.81 -8.92 -15.67
C TYR A 47 -7.22 -9.89 -14.65
N LYS A 48 -5.89 -9.96 -14.62
CA LYS A 48 -5.13 -10.57 -13.53
C LYS A 48 -4.46 -9.44 -12.76
N LEU A 49 -4.67 -9.38 -11.45
CA LEU A 49 -3.96 -8.49 -10.55
C LEU A 49 -2.90 -9.31 -9.81
N ASN A 50 -1.63 -8.97 -10.01
CA ASN A 50 -0.54 -9.47 -9.19
C ASN A 50 -0.13 -8.35 -8.24
N ALA A 51 -0.24 -8.59 -6.94
CA ALA A 51 0.22 -7.67 -5.91
C ALA A 51 1.32 -8.32 -5.08
N ASP A 52 2.34 -7.54 -4.75
CA ASP A 52 3.43 -7.95 -3.88
C ASP A 52 3.66 -6.88 -2.81
N ALA A 53 4.07 -7.30 -1.63
CA ALA A 53 4.32 -6.42 -0.50
C ALA A 53 5.73 -6.68 0.06
N ALA A 54 6.49 -5.61 0.22
CA ALA A 54 7.80 -5.64 0.84
C ALA A 54 7.75 -4.91 2.19
N ILE A 55 8.34 -5.51 3.22
CA ILE A 55 8.43 -4.93 4.56
C ILE A 55 9.89 -4.84 4.95
N ASP A 56 10.37 -3.63 5.20
CA ASP A 56 11.65 -3.36 5.84
C ASP A 56 11.41 -3.03 7.32
N VAL A 57 11.68 -4.02 8.17
CA VAL A 57 11.46 -3.93 9.62
C VAL A 57 12.46 -2.98 10.30
N PHE A 58 13.67 -2.85 9.77
CA PHE A 58 14.72 -2.03 10.39
C PHE A 58 14.45 -0.54 10.20
N ASN A 59 13.95 -0.17 9.01
CA ASN A 59 13.61 1.23 8.70
C ASN A 59 12.12 1.55 8.91
N GLY A 60 11.30 0.55 9.27
CA GLY A 60 9.86 0.73 9.44
C GLY A 60 9.12 1.07 8.14
N ILE A 61 9.67 0.66 6.98
CA ILE A 61 9.13 1.00 5.66
C ILE A 61 8.30 -0.18 5.15
N THR A 62 7.11 0.12 4.62
CA THR A 62 6.29 -0.87 3.92
C THR A 62 6.06 -0.39 2.49
N GLY A 63 6.35 -1.24 1.51
CA GLY A 63 6.10 -1.00 0.09
C GLY A 63 5.05 -1.97 -0.44
N LEU A 64 4.16 -1.46 -1.30
CA LEU A 64 3.19 -2.26 -2.05
C LEU A 64 3.43 -2.06 -3.54
N GLY A 65 3.66 -3.16 -4.27
CA GLY A 65 3.70 -3.19 -5.72
C GLY A 65 2.45 -3.87 -6.27
N ALA A 66 1.82 -3.30 -7.30
CA ALA A 66 0.67 -3.90 -7.96
C ALA A 66 0.85 -3.81 -9.48
N ILE A 67 0.59 -4.93 -10.17
CA ILE A 67 0.63 -5.03 -11.63
C ILE A 67 -0.74 -5.56 -12.09
N ILE A 68 -1.43 -4.77 -12.89
CA ILE A 68 -2.66 -5.17 -13.57
C ILE A 68 -2.30 -5.64 -14.98
N ARG A 69 -2.69 -6.86 -15.33
CA ARG A 69 -2.43 -7.49 -16.63
C ARG A 69 -3.75 -7.85 -17.30
N ASN A 70 -3.80 -7.74 -18.62
CA ASN A 70 -4.91 -8.28 -19.39
C ASN A 70 -4.84 -9.83 -19.41
N PHE A 71 -5.79 -10.47 -20.10
CA PHE A 71 -5.84 -11.93 -20.21
C PHE A 71 -4.63 -12.56 -20.93
N GLN A 72 -3.85 -11.78 -21.69
CA GLN A 72 -2.66 -12.24 -22.43
C GLN A 72 -1.40 -12.28 -21.56
N GLY A 73 -1.39 -11.57 -20.43
CA GLY A 73 -0.26 -11.53 -19.47
C GLY A 73 0.58 -10.27 -19.62
#